data_AF-A0A4V1J1A9-F1
#
_entry.id   AF-A0A4V1J1A9-F1
#
_cell.length_a   1.000
_cell.length_b   1.000
_cell.length_c   1.000
_cell.angle_alpha   90.00
_cell.angle_beta   90.00
_cell.angle_gamma   90.00
#
_symmetry.space_group_name_H-M   'P 1'
#
loop_
_entity.id
_entity.type
_entity.pdbx_description
1 polymer ?
#
loop_
_entity_poly.entity_id
_entity_poly.type
_entity_poly.pdbx_seq_one_letter_code
_entity_poly.pdbx_strand_id
1 'polypeptide(L)'
;MESTVEQLRYFLSTAPNDWDPEQTIKRFLLPTGEYISCVLWRDLFHITGTDIVRVLTFRFQAAGRPVRNVKKFEEGVFSDLRNLKPGVDASLEEPRSEFLELLYKHNCVRTQKKQKVFYW
;
A
#
# COMPACT_ATOMS: atom_id res chain seq x y z
N MET A 1 18.13 -2.88 19.10
CA MET A 1 17.15 -3.49 18.18
C MET A 1 16.26 -2.36 17.71
N GLU A 2 16.29 -2.02 16.42
CA GLU A 2 15.33 -1.06 15.86
C GLU A 2 13.91 -1.58 16.08
N SER A 3 13.01 -0.68 16.43
CA SER A 3 11.59 -0.98 16.51
C SER A 3 11.08 -1.34 15.11
N THR A 4 10.10 -2.24 15.01
CA THR A 4 9.48 -2.56 13.71
C THR A 4 8.87 -1.34 13.03
N VAL A 5 8.55 -0.28 13.79
CA VAL A 5 8.11 1.02 13.26
C VAL A 5 9.23 1.73 12.50
N GLU A 6 10.46 1.71 13.01
CA GLU A 6 11.63 2.28 12.32
C GLU A 6 11.94 1.50 11.04
N GLN A 7 11.87 0.16 11.10
CA GLN A 7 12.04 -0.69 9.92
C GLN A 7 10.97 -0.42 8.85
N LEU A 8 9.70 -0.27 9.26
CA LEU A 8 8.62 0.12 8.35
C LEU A 8 8.89 1.50 7.75
N ARG A 9 9.31 2.47 8.57
CA ARG A 9 9.63 3.82 8.09
C ARG A 9 10.79 3.81 7.09
N TYR A 10 11.83 3.03 7.37
CA TYR A 10 12.95 2.82 6.47
C TYR A 10 12.46 2.25 5.15
N PHE A 11 11.70 1.15 5.19
CA PHE A 11 11.10 0.54 4.00
C PHE A 11 10.25 1.54 3.20
N LEU A 12 9.35 2.30 3.84
CA LEU A 12 8.53 3.30 3.15
C LEU A 12 9.37 4.37 2.44
N SER A 13 10.53 4.72 3.01
CA SER A 13 11.41 5.75 2.47
C SER A 13 12.35 5.25 1.38
N THR A 14 12.66 3.95 1.35
CA THR A 14 13.71 3.37 0.50
C THR A 14 13.23 2.25 -0.42
N ALA A 15 11.98 1.81 -0.34
CA ALA A 15 11.50 0.70 -1.16
C ALA A 15 11.74 0.90 -2.67
N PRO A 16 11.51 2.10 -3.25
CA PRO A 16 11.81 2.36 -4.66
C PRO A 16 13.31 2.44 -4.98
N ASN A 17 14.17 2.61 -3.99
CA ASN A 17 15.62 2.72 -4.17
C ASN A 17 16.23 1.33 -4.38
N ASP A 18 17.34 1.28 -5.11
CA ASP A 18 18.13 0.07 -5.37
C ASP A 18 17.23 -1.10 -5.80
N TRP A 19 16.44 -0.85 -6.85
CA TRP A 19 15.45 -1.80 -7.35
C TRP A 19 16.10 -2.84 -8.25
N ASP A 20 15.80 -4.11 -8.00
CA ASP A 20 16.20 -5.21 -8.87
C ASP A 20 15.34 -5.20 -10.15
N PRO A 21 15.93 -5.07 -11.36
CA PRO A 21 15.19 -5.09 -12.61
C PRO A 21 14.32 -6.34 -12.83
N GLU A 22 14.65 -7.47 -12.20
CA GLU A 22 13.86 -8.71 -12.29
C GLU A 22 12.68 -8.75 -11.31
N GLN A 23 12.65 -7.83 -10.34
CA GLN A 23 11.63 -7.77 -9.30
C GLN A 23 10.46 -6.87 -9.70
N THR A 24 9.23 -7.36 -9.59
CA THR A 24 8.03 -6.53 -9.81
C THR A 24 7.45 -5.98 -8.50
N ILE A 25 7.69 -6.66 -7.37
CA ILE A 25 7.12 -6.29 -6.07
C ILE A 25 8.15 -6.47 -4.96
N LYS A 26 8.38 -5.42 -4.18
CA LYS A 26 9.16 -5.45 -2.93
C LYS A 26 8.20 -5.38 -1.75
N ARG A 27 8.41 -6.24 -0.74
CA ARG A 27 7.47 -6.41 0.37
C ARG A 27 8.11 -6.24 1.73
N PHE A 28 7.33 -5.72 2.65
CA PHE A 28 7.63 -5.67 4.07
C PHE A 28 6.57 -6.45 4.85
N LEU A 29 6.99 -7.39 5.69
CA LEU A 29 6.10 -8.18 6.55
C LEU A 29 5.86 -7.43 7.88
N LEU A 30 4.61 -7.09 8.15
CA LEU A 30 4.20 -6.55 9.44
C LEU A 30 4.13 -7.65 10.51
N PRO A 31 4.30 -7.33 11.80
CA PRO A 31 4.09 -8.27 12.90
C PRO A 31 2.67 -8.87 12.96
N THR A 32 1.70 -8.24 12.30
CA THR A 32 0.34 -8.74 12.16
C THR A 32 0.22 -9.93 11.19
N GLY A 33 1.29 -10.25 10.44
CA GLY A 33 1.29 -11.26 9.37
C GLY A 33 0.88 -10.73 8.00
N GLU A 34 0.58 -9.43 7.90
CA GLU A 34 0.21 -8.78 6.64
C GLU A 34 1.43 -8.18 5.93
N TYR A 35 1.37 -8.09 4.60
CA TYR A 35 2.42 -7.45 3.80
C TYR A 35 2.05 -6.03 3.41
N ILE A 36 3.05 -5.16 3.37
CA ILE A 36 3.04 -3.88 2.64
C ILE A 36 3.85 -4.08 1.37
N SER A 37 3.29 -3.72 0.22
CA SER A 37 3.90 -3.96 -1.09
C SER A 37 4.19 -2.65 -1.82
N CYS A 38 5.45 -2.46 -2.20
CA CYS A 38 5.85 -1.51 -3.23
C CYS A 38 5.83 -2.25 -4.57
N VAL A 39 5.07 -1.75 -5.55
CA VAL A 39 4.88 -2.43 -6.84
C VAL A 39 5.38 -1.55 -7.97
N LEU A 40 6.32 -2.09 -8.77
CA LEU A 40 6.79 -1.44 -9.98
C LEU A 40 5.85 -1.82 -11.14
N TRP A 41 5.30 -0.82 -11.82
CA TRP A 41 4.45 -1.01 -12.99
C TRP A 41 4.63 0.14 -13.97
N ARG A 42 5.01 -0.15 -15.22
CA ARG A 42 5.28 0.85 -16.27
C ARG A 42 6.21 1.97 -15.79
N ASP A 43 7.34 1.59 -15.21
CA ASP A 43 8.39 2.48 -14.70
C ASP A 43 7.97 3.42 -13.55
N LEU A 44 6.80 3.16 -12.95
CA LEU A 44 6.30 3.89 -11.78
C LEU A 44 6.10 2.96 -10.59
N PHE A 45 6.45 3.44 -9.40
CA PHE A 45 6.23 2.75 -8.15
C PHE A 45 4.87 3.09 -7.57
N HIS A 46 4.22 2.07 -7.02
CA HIS A 46 2.84 2.15 -6.56
C HIS A 46 2.65 1.50 -5.18
N ILE A 47 1.68 2.04 -4.45
CA ILE A 47 1.14 1.49 -3.20
C ILE A 47 -0.39 1.39 -3.32
N THR A 48 -0.97 0.31 -2.77
CA THR A 48 -2.44 0.15 -2.78
C THR A 48 -3.07 0.86 -1.59
N GLY A 49 -4.33 1.27 -1.73
CA GLY A 49 -5.09 1.84 -0.61
C GLY A 49 -5.19 0.86 0.59
N THR A 50 -5.22 -0.45 0.33
CA THR A 50 -5.17 -1.47 1.38
C THR A 50 -3.85 -1.42 2.17
N ASP A 51 -2.72 -1.30 1.48
CA ASP A 51 -1.41 -1.20 2.13
C ASP A 51 -1.27 0.11 2.92
N ILE A 52 -1.80 1.23 2.41
CA ILE A 52 -1.87 2.50 3.16
C ILE A 52 -2.65 2.32 4.47
N VAL A 53 -3.82 1.69 4.44
CA VAL A 53 -4.61 1.41 5.65
C VAL A 53 -3.82 0.56 6.65
N ARG A 54 -3.13 -0.49 6.19
CA ARG A 54 -2.31 -1.36 7.05
C ARG A 54 -1.17 -0.59 7.71
N VAL A 55 -0.44 0.23 6.94
CA VAL A 55 0.62 1.11 7.45
C VAL A 55 0.09 2.02 8.55
N LEU A 56 -1.02 2.71 8.29
CA LEU A 56 -1.61 3.65 9.25
C LEU A 56 -2.09 2.92 10.50
N THR A 57 -2.82 1.80 10.35
CA THR A 57 -3.31 1.01 11.48
C THR A 57 -2.18 0.54 12.39
N PHE A 58 -1.10 0.02 11.79
CA PHE A 58 0.08 -0.43 12.53
C PHE A 58 0.77 0.72 13.27
N ARG A 59 0.95 1.88 12.61
CA ARG A 59 1.55 3.07 13.24
C ARG A 59 0.72 3.60 14.41
N PHE A 60 -0.61 3.61 14.29
CA PHE A 60 -1.51 4.01 15.37
C PHE A 60 -1.41 3.07 16.57
N GLN A 61 -1.37 1.75 16.34
CA GLN A 61 -1.18 0.76 17.39
C GLN A 61 0.16 0.94 18.11
N ALA A 62 1.26 1.11 17.35
CA ALA A 62 2.58 1.29 17.93
C ALA A 62 2.73 2.62 18.70
N ALA A 63 1.96 3.66 18.33
CA ALA A 63 1.89 4.92 19.05
C ALA A 63 1.01 4.88 20.32
N GLY A 64 0.52 3.71 20.73
CA GLY A 64 -0.37 3.56 21.89
C GLY A 64 -1.80 4.06 21.66
N ARG A 65 -2.21 4.23 20.39
CA ARG A 65 -3.54 4.71 19.99
C ARG A 65 -4.23 3.67 19.09
N PRO A 66 -4.54 2.46 19.59
CA PRO A 66 -5.07 1.40 18.75
C PRO A 66 -6.40 1.79 18.10
N VAL A 67 -6.55 1.44 16.83
CA VAL A 67 -7.78 1.66 16.07
C VAL A 67 -8.88 0.74 16.61
N ARG A 68 -9.83 1.31 17.35
CA ARG A 68 -10.94 0.54 17.96
C ARG A 68 -12.02 0.18 16.95
N ASN A 69 -12.33 1.07 16.02
CA ASN A 69 -13.33 0.86 14.98
C ASN A 69 -12.66 0.82 13.61
N VAL A 70 -12.21 -0.36 13.22
CA VAL A 70 -11.45 -0.60 11.99
C VAL A 70 -12.24 -0.16 10.76
N LYS A 71 -13.53 -0.49 10.68
CA LYS A 71 -14.37 -0.12 9.54
C LYS A 71 -14.47 1.40 9.35
N LYS A 72 -14.74 2.14 10.42
CA LYS A 72 -14.81 3.62 10.36
C LYS A 72 -13.46 4.24 10.01
N PHE A 73 -12.37 3.63 10.48
CA PHE A 73 -11.02 4.08 10.16
C PHE A 73 -10.69 3.86 8.68
N GLU A 74 -10.99 2.68 8.14
CA GLU A 74 -10.86 2.37 6.71
C GLU A 74 -11.67 3.35 5.86
N GLU A 75 -12.95 3.57 6.20
CA GLU A 75 -13.82 4.54 5.52
C GLU A 75 -13.23 5.96 5.53
N GLY A 76 -12.66 6.39 6.65
CA GLY A 76 -11.98 7.68 6.79
C GLY A 76 -10.75 7.81 5.90
N VAL A 77 -9.85 6.81 5.93
CA VAL A 77 -8.65 6.79 5.08
C VAL A 77 -9.04 6.77 3.60
N PHE A 78 -9.97 5.92 3.20
CA PHE A 78 -10.45 5.90 1.82
C PHE A 78 -11.14 7.21 1.43
N SER A 79 -11.80 7.89 2.39
CA SER A 79 -12.36 9.21 2.16
C SER A 79 -11.28 10.22 1.78
N ASP A 80 -10.18 10.27 2.54
CA ASP A 80 -9.07 11.18 2.29
C ASP A 80 -8.36 10.87 0.97
N LEU A 81 -8.14 9.59 0.69
CA LEU A 81 -7.49 9.11 -0.54
C LEU A 81 -8.30 9.41 -1.81
N ARG A 82 -9.61 9.65 -1.72
CA ARG A 82 -10.42 10.04 -2.90
C ARG A 82 -9.97 11.36 -3.51
N ASN A 83 -9.44 12.28 -2.69
CA ASN A 83 -9.03 13.62 -3.12
C ASN A 83 -7.78 13.63 -4.01
N LEU A 84 -6.97 12.57 -3.95
CA LEU A 84 -5.77 12.40 -4.75
C LEU A 84 -6.13 12.21 -6.23
N LYS A 85 -5.52 12.95 -7.16
CA LYS A 85 -5.97 13.01 -8.55
C LYS A 85 -5.36 11.87 -9.40
N PRO A 86 -6.18 11.15 -10.20
CA PRO A 86 -5.65 10.24 -11.22
C PRO A 86 -4.70 10.96 -12.19
N GLY A 87 -3.57 10.34 -12.52
CA GLY A 87 -2.52 10.87 -13.39
C GLY A 87 -1.56 11.86 -12.71
N VAL A 88 -1.79 12.21 -11.44
CA VAL A 88 -0.91 13.08 -10.65
C VAL A 88 -0.41 12.36 -9.40
N ASP A 89 -1.35 11.82 -8.62
CA ASP A 89 -1.07 11.16 -7.33
C ASP A 89 -1.35 9.65 -7.39
N ALA A 90 -2.06 9.19 -8.42
CA ALA A 90 -2.54 7.82 -8.53
C ALA A 90 -2.84 7.41 -9.97
N SER A 91 -2.82 6.11 -10.24
CA SER A 91 -3.40 5.48 -11.42
C SER A 91 -4.82 4.99 -11.11
N LEU A 92 -5.73 5.13 -12.08
CA LEU A 92 -7.09 4.62 -11.96
C LEU A 92 -7.23 3.38 -12.85
N GLU A 93 -7.22 2.21 -12.22
CA GLU A 93 -7.23 0.91 -12.90
C GLU A 93 -8.65 0.39 -13.08
N GLU A 94 -9.01 0.10 -14.32
CA GLU A 94 -10.29 -0.51 -14.66
C GLU A 94 -10.33 -2.00 -14.26
N PRO A 95 -11.52 -2.58 -14.06
CA PRO A 95 -11.65 -4.01 -13.82
C PRO A 95 -10.94 -4.83 -14.90
N ARG A 96 -10.21 -5.87 -14.50
CA ARG A 96 -9.45 -6.77 -15.39
C ARG A 96 -8.30 -6.10 -16.14
N SER A 97 -7.80 -4.93 -15.70
CA SER A 97 -6.52 -4.44 -16.21
C SER A 97 -5.39 -5.39 -15.80
N GLU A 98 -4.37 -5.54 -16.63
CA GLU A 98 -3.21 -6.40 -16.33
C GLU A 98 -2.56 -6.03 -14.99
N PHE A 99 -2.52 -4.72 -14.68
CA PHE A 99 -1.98 -4.25 -13.42
C PHE A 99 -2.83 -4.73 -12.24
N LEU A 100 -4.16 -4.62 -12.35
CA LEU A 100 -5.06 -5.03 -11.30
C LEU A 100 -5.07 -6.55 -11.10
N GLU A 101 -4.91 -7.31 -12.18
CA GLU A 101 -4.71 -8.76 -12.12
C GLU A 101 -3.43 -9.14 -11.39
N LEU A 102 -2.32 -8.44 -11.67
CA LEU A 102 -1.06 -8.59 -10.96
C LEU A 102 -1.25 -8.30 -9.46
N LEU A 103 -1.83 -7.15 -9.12
CA LEU A 103 -2.08 -6.77 -7.72
C LEU A 103 -2.96 -7.79 -6.99
N TYR A 104 -3.98 -8.32 -7.66
CA TYR A 104 -4.87 -9.33 -7.08
C TYR A 104 -4.17 -10.67 -6.90
N LYS A 105 -3.43 -11.16 -7.90
CA LYS A 105 -2.62 -12.39 -7.83
C LYS A 105 -1.63 -12.35 -6.67
N HIS A 106 -1.13 -11.16 -6.38
CA HIS A 106 -0.15 -10.91 -5.33
C HIS A 106 -0.77 -10.53 -3.97
N ASN A 107 -2.11 -10.54 -3.82
CA ASN A 107 -2.82 -10.16 -2.59
C ASN A 107 -2.57 -8.71 -2.13
N CYS A 108 -2.18 -7.82 -3.04
CA CYS A 108 -2.03 -6.38 -2.78
C CYS A 108 -3.41 -5.68 -2.74
N VAL A 109 -4.42 -6.25 -3.41
CA VAL A 109 -5.82 -5.81 -3.37
C VAL A 109 -6.75 -6.99 -3.11
N ARG A 110 -7.93 -6.73 -2.52
CA ARG A 110 -8.93 -7.77 -2.19
C ARG A 110 -9.96 -8.01 -3.29
N THR A 111 -10.04 -7.16 -4.30
CA THR A 111 -11.04 -7.26 -5.37
C THR A 111 -10.44 -6.81 -6.70
N GLN A 112 -11.01 -7.29 -7.80
CA GLN A 112 -10.70 -6.84 -9.17
C GLN A 112 -11.71 -5.82 -9.71
N LYS A 113 -12.45 -5.14 -8.83
CA LYS A 113 -13.25 -3.97 -9.23
C LYS A 113 -12.33 -2.80 -9.46
N LYS A 114 -12.81 -1.78 -10.17
CA LYS A 114 -12.08 -0.51 -10.39
C LYS A 114 -11.37 -0.04 -9.13
N GLN A 115 -10.06 0.11 -9.18
CA GLN A 115 -9.22 0.54 -8.05
C GLN A 115 -8.48 1.83 -8.40
N LYS A 116 -8.32 2.69 -7.40
CA LYS A 116 -7.29 3.73 -7.44
C LYS A 116 -6.04 3.17 -6.75
N VAL A 117 -4.92 3.19 -7.46
CA VAL A 117 -3.61 2.75 -6.97
C VAL A 117 -2.71 3.96 -6.92
N PHE A 118 -2.07 4.22 -5.79
CA PHE A 118 -1.38 5.49 -5.54
C PHE A 118 0.09 5.39 -5.94
N TYR A 119 0.66 6.48 -6.43
CA TYR A 119 2.11 6.54 -6.60
C TYR A 119 2.77 6.48 -5.22
N TRP A 120 3.91 5.78 -5.17
CA TRP A 120 4.63 5.51 -3.92
C TRP A 120 5.09 6.79 -3.22
#